data_AF-A0A937CT43-F1
#
_entry.id   AF-A0A937CT43-F1
#
_cell.length_a   1.000
_cell.length_b   1.000
_cell.length_c   1.000
_cell.angle_alpha   90.00
_cell.angle_beta   90.00
_cell.angle_gamma   90.00
#
_symmetry.space_group_name_H-M   'P 1'
#
loop_
_entity.id
_entity.type
_entity.pdbx_description
1 polymer ?
#
loop_
_entity_poly.entity_id
_entity_poly.type
_entity_poly.pdbx_seq_one_letter_code
_entity_poly.pdbx_strand_id
1 'polypeptide(L)'
;MWRSEMTEPAASAGGIRGMAPMVDAYDGWKDADAAARAIEREVKETWRRYERGVGAAPSKELLREAACLRHAAREKLMDVLGLLHAVGRMQPALRAVTA
;
A
#
# COMPACT_ATOMS: atom_id res chain seq x y z
N MET A 1 24.07 43.59 -25.62
CA MET A 1 24.76 42.30 -25.51
C MET A 1 24.73 41.88 -24.05
N TRP A 2 23.78 41.02 -23.67
CA TRP A 2 23.74 40.38 -22.36
C TRP A 2 23.69 38.87 -22.62
N ARG A 3 24.76 38.16 -22.23
CA ARG A 3 24.78 36.69 -22.21
C ARG A 3 24.01 36.27 -20.95
N SER A 4 22.78 35.79 -21.14
CA SER A 4 22.13 34.97 -20.12
C SER A 4 22.65 33.55 -20.31
N GLU A 5 23.66 33.20 -19.53
CA GLU A 5 23.98 31.80 -19.25
C GLU A 5 22.78 31.25 -18.47
N MET A 6 21.87 30.58 -19.18
CA MET A 6 20.91 29.69 -18.55
C MET A 6 21.69 28.47 -18.07
N THR A 7 22.26 28.60 -16.88
CA THR A 7 22.72 27.45 -16.11
C THR A 7 21.46 26.71 -15.67
N GLU A 8 21.08 25.69 -16.42
CA GLU A 8 20.13 24.69 -15.96
C GLU A 8 20.61 24.19 -14.59
N PRO A 9 19.77 24.20 -13.54
CA PRO A 9 20.09 23.39 -12.39
C PRO A 9 20.05 21.94 -12.87
N ALA A 10 21.24 21.35 -13.03
CA ALA A 10 21.41 19.92 -13.08
C ALA A 10 20.82 19.38 -11.78
N ALA A 11 19.52 19.09 -11.81
CA ALA A 11 18.86 18.27 -10.82
C ALA A 11 19.59 16.95 -10.88
N SER A 12 20.54 16.79 -9.96
CA SER A 12 21.13 15.52 -9.57
C SER A 12 20.02 14.65 -9.01
N ALA A 13 19.19 14.12 -9.92
CA ALA A 13 18.21 13.07 -9.66
C ALA A 13 18.90 11.70 -9.73
N GLY A 14 20.13 11.63 -9.22
CA GLY A 14 20.92 10.41 -9.06
C GLY A 14 20.62 9.67 -7.75
N GLY A 15 19.55 10.04 -7.04
CA GLY A 15 19.14 9.41 -5.79
C GLY A 15 17.69 8.93 -5.87
N ILE A 16 17.51 7.61 -5.74
CA ILE A 16 16.25 6.93 -5.42
C ILE A 16 15.22 6.80 -6.57
N ARG A 17 15.64 6.57 -7.81
CA ARG A 17 14.71 6.11 -8.87
C ARG A 17 14.20 4.66 -8.64
N GLY A 18 14.83 3.91 -7.74
CA GLY A 18 14.51 2.50 -7.46
C GLY A 18 13.51 2.23 -6.33
N MET A 19 13.18 3.20 -5.46
CA MET A 19 12.20 2.98 -4.37
C MET A 19 10.80 3.54 -4.64
N ALA A 20 10.61 4.41 -5.63
CA ALA A 20 9.28 4.94 -5.95
C ALA A 20 8.22 3.84 -6.14
N PRO A 21 8.49 2.73 -6.86
CA PRO A 21 7.51 1.65 -7.00
C PRO A 21 7.16 0.94 -5.67
N MET A 22 8.10 0.91 -4.71
CA MET A 22 7.88 0.31 -3.40
C MET A 22 7.04 1.21 -2.50
N VAL A 23 7.31 2.52 -2.52
CA VAL A 23 6.54 3.51 -1.75
C VAL A 23 5.10 3.54 -2.26
N ASP A 24 4.90 3.61 -3.58
CA ASP A 24 3.57 3.61 -4.19
C ASP A 24 2.78 2.32 -3.87
N ALA A 25 3.43 1.15 -3.94
CA ALA A 25 2.80 -0.12 -3.59
C ALA A 25 2.43 -0.19 -2.10
N TYR A 26 3.29 0.31 -1.21
CA TYR A 26 3.05 0.35 0.23
C TYR A 26 1.90 1.30 0.59
N ASP A 27 1.86 2.49 -0.01
CA ASP A 27 0.77 3.44 0.16
C ASP A 27 -0.54 2.85 -0.36
N GLY A 28 -0.53 2.24 -1.54
CA GLY A 28 -1.69 1.55 -2.09
C GLY A 28 -2.19 0.39 -1.22
N TRP A 29 -1.30 -0.32 -0.53
CA TRP A 29 -1.68 -1.34 0.45
C TRP A 29 -2.33 -0.73 1.70
N LYS A 30 -1.74 0.34 2.26
CA LYS A 30 -2.27 1.02 3.45
C LYS A 30 -3.70 1.51 3.22
N ASP A 31 -3.96 2.13 2.07
CA ASP A 31 -5.29 2.63 1.73
C ASP A 31 -6.31 1.49 1.64
N ALA A 32 -5.92 0.36 1.03
CA ALA A 32 -6.77 -0.82 0.95
C ALA A 32 -7.03 -1.46 2.34
N ASP A 33 -6.02 -1.54 3.21
CA ASP A 33 -6.20 -2.05 4.58
C ASP A 33 -7.07 -1.10 5.42
N ALA A 34 -6.93 0.22 5.24
CA ALA A 34 -7.77 1.21 5.91
C ALA A 34 -9.24 1.07 5.51
N ALA A 35 -9.52 0.88 4.21
CA ALA A 35 -10.87 0.63 3.69
C ALA A 35 -11.45 -0.68 4.24
N ALA A 36 -10.68 -1.78 4.21
CA ALA A 36 -11.12 -3.05 4.78
C ALA A 36 -11.45 -2.93 6.28
N ARG A 37 -10.61 -2.25 7.06
CA ARG A 37 -10.86 -2.01 8.49
C ARG A 37 -12.10 -1.16 8.74
N ALA A 38 -12.43 -0.22 7.87
CA ALA A 38 -13.63 0.61 8.02
C ALA A 38 -14.89 -0.26 7.96
N ILE A 39 -15.00 -1.11 6.94
CA ILE A 39 -16.15 -2.03 6.78
C ILE A 39 -16.16 -3.10 7.88
N GLU A 40 -15.01 -3.66 8.28
CA GLU A 40 -14.94 -4.62 9.39
C GLU A 40 -15.41 -4.01 10.72
N ARG A 41 -15.13 -2.72 10.97
CA ARG A 41 -15.67 -2.01 12.13
C ARG A 41 -17.19 -1.90 12.08
N GLU A 42 -17.74 -1.62 10.91
CA GLU A 42 -19.19 -1.56 10.71
C GLU A 42 -19.85 -2.92 10.91
N VAL A 43 -19.28 -4.00 10.38
CA VAL A 43 -19.72 -5.38 10.65
C VAL A 43 -19.73 -5.65 12.15
N LYS A 44 -18.64 -5.33 12.84
CA LYS A 44 -18.50 -5.57 14.28
C LYS A 44 -19.48 -4.72 15.10
N GLU A 45 -19.76 -3.49 14.68
CA GLU A 45 -20.75 -2.65 15.34
C GLU A 45 -22.16 -3.18 15.12
N THR A 46 -22.51 -3.55 13.89
CA THR A 46 -23.80 -4.14 13.55
C THR A 46 -24.05 -5.43 14.33
N TRP A 47 -23.04 -6.31 14.44
CA TRP A 47 -23.13 -7.49 15.30
C TRP A 47 -23.40 -7.13 16.76
N ARG A 48 -22.65 -6.17 17.33
CA ARG A 48 -22.83 -5.74 18.72
C ARG A 48 -24.22 -5.16 18.98
N ARG A 49 -24.81 -4.46 18.01
CA ARG A 49 -26.18 -3.94 18.12
C ARG A 49 -27.19 -5.09 18.10
N TYR A 50 -27.05 -6.02 17.16
CA TYR A 50 -27.90 -7.21 17.08
C TYR A 50 -27.86 -8.07 18.35
N GLU A 51 -26.68 -8.33 18.92
CA GLU A 51 -26.51 -9.08 20.17
C GLU A 51 -27.20 -8.42 21.37
N ARG A 52 -27.35 -7.09 21.34
CA ARG A 52 -28.10 -6.32 22.35
C ARG A 52 -29.61 -6.30 22.09
N GLY A 53 -30.08 -7.01 21.07
CA GLY A 53 -31.48 -6.99 20.65
C GLY A 53 -31.89 -5.70 19.92
N VAL A 54 -30.92 -4.90 19.46
CA VAL A 54 -31.17 -3.62 18.78
C VAL A 54 -30.80 -3.75 17.30
N GLY A 55 -31.79 -3.69 16.43
CA GLY A 55 -31.58 -3.74 14.98
C GLY A 55 -31.37 -5.16 14.43
N ALA A 56 -30.97 -5.22 13.16
CA ALA A 56 -30.79 -6.49 12.44
C ALA A 56 -29.34 -6.97 12.50
N ALA A 57 -29.15 -8.27 12.28
CA ALA A 57 -27.83 -8.87 12.08
C ALA A 57 -27.17 -8.28 10.82
N PRO A 58 -25.82 -8.33 10.71
CA PRO A 58 -25.11 -7.90 9.51
C PRO A 58 -25.65 -8.60 8.27
N SER A 59 -25.90 -7.83 7.21
CA SER A 59 -26.40 -8.39 5.96
C SER A 59 -25.34 -9.25 5.27
N LYS A 60 -25.78 -10.15 4.39
CA LYS A 60 -24.85 -10.95 3.57
C LYS A 60 -24.03 -10.06 2.64
N GLU A 61 -24.60 -8.95 2.14
CA GLU A 61 -23.86 -8.01 1.31
C GLU A 61 -22.71 -7.36 2.10
N LEU A 62 -22.97 -6.89 3.31
CA LEU A 62 -21.96 -6.25 4.16
C LEU A 62 -20.81 -7.21 4.50
N LEU A 63 -21.15 -8.47 4.84
CA LEU A 63 -20.14 -9.51 5.10
C LEU A 63 -19.32 -9.83 3.84
N ARG A 64 -19.96 -9.87 2.66
CA ARG A 64 -19.28 -10.10 1.39
C ARG A 64 -18.35 -8.95 1.03
N GLU A 65 -18.79 -7.71 1.21
CA GLU A 65 -17.99 -6.52 0.97
C GLU A 65 -16.75 -6.50 1.86
N ALA A 66 -16.91 -6.77 3.16
CA ALA A 66 -15.79 -6.90 4.10
C ALA A 66 -14.76 -7.94 3.62
N ALA A 67 -15.23 -9.12 3.18
CA ALA A 67 -14.38 -10.18 2.69
C ALA A 67 -13.65 -9.80 1.38
N CYS A 68 -14.34 -9.13 0.44
CA CYS A 68 -13.76 -8.65 -0.81
C CYS A 68 -12.65 -7.62 -0.55
N LEU A 69 -12.90 -6.64 0.31
CA LEU A 69 -11.91 -5.60 0.64
C LEU A 69 -10.70 -6.19 1.37
N ARG A 70 -10.92 -7.11 2.33
CA ARG A 70 -9.83 -7.80 3.00
C ARG A 70 -8.99 -8.63 2.03
N HIS A 71 -9.62 -9.28 1.05
CA HIS A 71 -8.92 -10.01 0.01
C HIS A 71 -8.04 -9.08 -0.83
N ALA A 72 -8.59 -7.97 -1.33
CA ALA A 72 -7.85 -6.99 -2.11
C ALA A 72 -6.67 -6.37 -1.35
N ALA A 73 -6.85 -6.06 -0.06
CA ALA A 73 -5.76 -5.59 0.81
C ALA A 73 -4.67 -6.65 0.97
N ARG A 74 -5.03 -7.93 1.06
CA ARG A 74 -4.07 -9.04 1.12
C ARG A 74 -3.28 -9.19 -0.17
N GLU A 75 -3.92 -9.09 -1.34
CA GLU A 75 -3.22 -9.15 -2.63
C GLU A 75 -2.17 -8.05 -2.74
N LYS A 76 -2.55 -6.80 -2.43
CA LYS A 76 -1.61 -5.67 -2.42
C LYS A 76 -0.45 -5.85 -1.42
N LEU A 77 -0.70 -6.47 -0.27
CA LEU A 77 0.38 -6.80 0.67
C LEU A 77 1.37 -7.79 0.06
N MET A 78 0.87 -8.80 -0.67
CA MET A 78 1.73 -9.78 -1.34
C MET A 78 2.59 -9.12 -2.42
N ASP A 79 2.06 -8.13 -3.15
CA ASP A 79 2.82 -7.36 -4.12
C ASP A 79 3.96 -6.57 -3.44
N VAL A 80 3.67 -5.89 -2.33
CA VAL A 80 4.68 -5.17 -1.53
C VAL A 80 5.77 -6.11 -1.02
N LEU A 81 5.38 -7.28 -0.48
CA LEU A 81 6.34 -8.29 -0.02
C LEU A 81 7.20 -8.85 -1.16
N GLY A 82 6.60 -9.03 -2.34
CA GLY A 82 7.32 -9.42 -3.55
C GLY A 82 8.39 -8.41 -3.96
N LEU A 83 8.05 -7.11 -3.93
CA LEU A 83 8.98 -6.01 -4.21
C LEU A 83 10.10 -5.93 -3.16
N LEU A 84 9.78 -6.03 -1.87
CA LEU A 84 10.76 -6.05 -0.79
C LEU A 84 11.76 -7.21 -0.94
N HIS A 85 11.25 -8.41 -1.27
CA HIS A 85 12.09 -9.58 -1.48
C HIS A 85 13.00 -9.44 -2.71
N ALA A 86 12.53 -8.79 -3.79
CA ALA A 86 13.35 -8.50 -4.96
C ALA A 86 14.51 -7.53 -4.62
N VAL A 87 14.24 -6.49 -3.83
CA VAL A 87 15.27 -5.54 -3.36
C VAL A 87 16.29 -6.22 -2.45
N GLY A 88 15.85 -7.07 -1.53
CA GLY A 88 16.75 -7.84 -0.65
C GLY A 88 17.72 -8.76 -1.40
N ARG A 89 17.29 -9.32 -2.54
CA ARG A 89 18.14 -10.17 -3.40
C ARG A 89 19.12 -9.40 -4.29
N MET A 90 18.89 -8.12 -4.56
CA MET A 90 19.82 -7.28 -5.35
C MET A 90 20.98 -6.73 -4.51
N GLN A 91 20.85 -6.62 -3.18
CA GLN A 91 21.91 -6.07 -2.31
C GLN A 91 23.24 -6.84 -2.34
N PRO A 92 23.28 -8.19 -2.34
CA PRO A 92 24.54 -8.94 -2.42
C PRO A 92 25.24 -8.78 -3.77
N ALA A 93 24.48 -8.75 -4.87
CA ALA A 93 25.02 -8.60 -6.22
C ALA A 93 25.63 -7.22 -6.44
N LEU A 94 25.00 -6.16 -5.91
CA LEU A 94 25.57 -4.81 -5.94
C LEU A 94 26.85 -4.72 -5.13
N ARG A 95 26.90 -5.31 -3.93
CA ARG A 95 28.13 -5.35 -3.11
C ARG A 95 29.28 -6.09 -3.79
N ALA A 96 28.99 -7.15 -4.56
CA ALA A 96 29.99 -7.92 -5.29
C ALA A 96 30.52 -7.20 -6.55
N VAL A 97 29.76 -6.26 -7.12
CA VAL A 97 30.19 -5.46 -8.28
C VAL A 97 30.94 -4.19 -7.86
N THR A 98 30.69 -3.70 -6.64
CA THR A 98 31.34 -2.50 -6.10
C THR A 98 32.50 -2.78 -5.13
N ALA A 99 32.83 -4.05 -4.87
CA ALA A 99 33.98 -4.47 -4.06
C ALA A 99 35.11 -4.96 -4.96
#